data_AF-A0A6A3A2S3-F1
#
_entry.id   AF-A0A6A3A2S3-F1
#
_cell.length_a   1.000
_cell.length_b   1.000
_cell.length_c   1.000
_cell.angle_alpha   90.00
_cell.angle_beta   90.00
_cell.angle_gamma   90.00
#
_symmetry.space_group_name_H-M   'P 1'
#
loop_
_entity.id
_entity.type
_entity.pdbx_description
1 polymer ?
#
loop_
_entity_poly.entity_id
_entity_poly.type
_entity_poly.pdbx_seq_one_letter_code
_entity_poly.pdbx_strand_id
1 'polypeptide(L)'
;MLEEKGEEAAKYAPKGVLRALVITPTRELALQVTNHLKEFGKDINVRVVPIVGGMSAEKQERLLKTGPEIIVGTPGRLWELISGGEKHLVELHSLSFFVLDEADRMVEAGHFRELQSIIELLPMTSGATEGQSQNTQNCVTISSLSRKKRQTFVFSATLALSSDFRKKLKRSSLKSKQSTEGLNSIEILSERAGMKPNAAIVDLTNASILAKNLEESFIECREEDKDAYLYYILSIHGEGRTIVFCTSIAALRHISSILHVLGINVSTLHAQMQQRARLKAIDRFHANEHGILVATDVAARGLDIPGVRTVVHYQLPHSAEESIKRFPLESSYMPEVMKRLSLARQIDKISQKDSQERANKSWLERSVESLELVVENSDSEEERVKSFKQKKASSAHLKKLQQELNGLLSRPLRPKTFSHQYPTAVGVTHLIQNQFEELAKHNGDGNLVSGENKRQKMLVIGQDCVEPLQALRSAGREVLMDGKEMAEKRRNP
;
A
#
# COMPACT_ATOMS: atom_id res chain seq x y z
N MET A 1 31.61 -4.74 -20.77
CA MET A 1 30.99 -5.34 -21.98
C MET A 1 29.95 -6.35 -21.52
N LEU A 2 28.70 -6.16 -21.94
CA LEU A 2 27.66 -7.17 -22.12
C LEU A 2 26.60 -6.47 -22.98
N GLU A 3 26.37 -6.93 -24.20
CA GLU A 3 25.52 -6.24 -25.18
C GLU A 3 24.16 -6.91 -25.33
N GLU A 4 23.16 -6.46 -24.56
CA GLU A 4 21.75 -6.76 -24.87
C GLU A 4 21.28 -5.86 -26.03
N LYS A 5 21.70 -6.20 -27.25
CA LYS A 5 21.31 -5.53 -28.49
C LYS A 5 20.38 -6.41 -29.33
N GLY A 6 19.25 -5.84 -29.74
CA GLY A 6 18.71 -6.07 -31.10
C GLY A 6 17.41 -6.86 -31.25
N GLU A 7 17.22 -7.98 -30.56
CA GLU A 7 16.28 -9.01 -31.05
C GLU A 7 14.77 -8.69 -30.92
N GLU A 8 14.33 -7.90 -29.93
CA GLU A 8 12.89 -7.60 -29.76
C GLU A 8 12.26 -6.82 -30.94
N ALA A 9 13.07 -6.12 -31.74
CA ALA A 9 12.57 -5.19 -32.76
C ALA A 9 11.87 -5.88 -33.95
N ALA A 10 12.14 -7.16 -34.20
CA ALA A 10 11.69 -7.87 -35.40
C ALA A 10 10.31 -8.54 -35.30
N LYS A 11 9.69 -8.58 -34.11
CA LYS A 11 8.41 -9.33 -33.89
C LYS A 11 7.14 -8.60 -34.31
N TYR A 12 7.19 -7.28 -34.55
CA TYR A 12 5.98 -6.45 -34.58
C TYR A 12 5.56 -5.99 -35.99
N ALA A 13 4.25 -5.93 -36.19
CA ALA A 13 3.62 -5.42 -37.42
C ALA A 13 3.96 -3.94 -37.70
N PRO A 14 3.80 -3.45 -38.96
CA PRO A 14 3.94 -2.03 -39.27
C PRO A 14 3.07 -1.14 -38.37
N LYS A 15 3.55 0.09 -38.10
CA LYS A 15 3.02 1.04 -37.10
C LYS A 15 1.50 0.98 -36.94
N GLY A 16 1.07 0.37 -35.84
CA GLY A 16 -0.33 0.30 -35.43
C GLY A 16 -0.90 1.67 -35.08
N VAL A 17 -2.18 1.85 -35.38
CA VAL A 17 -2.98 3.01 -34.96
C VAL A 17 -3.52 2.74 -33.54
N LEU A 18 -3.64 3.77 -32.70
CA LEU A 18 -4.14 3.63 -31.33
C LEU A 18 -5.57 3.05 -31.30
N ARG A 19 -5.73 1.80 -30.85
CA ARG A 19 -7.01 1.08 -30.82
C ARG A 19 -7.73 1.23 -29.48
N ALA A 20 -6.96 1.26 -28.39
CA ALA A 20 -7.46 1.33 -27.03
C ALA A 20 -6.65 2.29 -26.16
N LEU A 21 -7.37 3.09 -25.34
CA LEU A 21 -6.81 3.92 -24.29
C LEU A 21 -7.42 3.53 -22.94
N VAL A 22 -6.58 3.16 -21.99
CA VAL A 22 -6.93 2.83 -20.61
C VAL A 22 -6.38 3.90 -19.69
N ILE A 23 -7.23 4.49 -18.85
CA ILE A 23 -6.86 5.50 -17.87
C ILE A 23 -7.03 4.94 -16.46
N THR A 24 -5.99 5.06 -15.65
CA THR A 24 -5.98 4.67 -14.22
C THR A 24 -5.56 5.88 -13.36
N PRO A 25 -6.06 6.03 -12.12
CA PRO A 25 -5.65 7.13 -11.24
C PRO A 25 -4.19 7.02 -10.78
N THR A 26 -3.71 5.80 -10.49
CA THR A 26 -2.36 5.55 -9.98
C THR A 26 -1.42 5.04 -11.07
N ARG A 27 -0.13 5.35 -10.92
CA ARG A 27 0.95 4.79 -11.77
C ARG A 27 1.09 3.29 -11.56
N GLU A 28 0.91 2.85 -10.32
CA GLU A 28 1.09 1.46 -9.90
C GLU A 28 0.07 0.56 -10.64
N LEU A 29 -1.22 0.93 -10.62
CA LEU A 29 -2.27 0.24 -11.38
C LEU A 29 -2.03 0.28 -12.90
N ALA A 30 -1.60 1.42 -13.47
CA ALA A 30 -1.26 1.49 -14.90
C ALA A 30 -0.17 0.50 -15.31
N LEU A 31 0.85 0.29 -14.47
CA LEU A 31 1.92 -0.67 -14.72
C LEU A 31 1.43 -2.12 -14.57
N GLN A 32 0.61 -2.39 -13.57
CA GLN A 32 0.00 -3.70 -13.33
C GLN A 32 -0.92 -4.13 -14.49
N VAL A 33 -1.85 -3.25 -14.90
CA VAL A 33 -2.73 -3.45 -16.07
C VAL A 33 -1.92 -3.60 -17.36
N THR A 34 -0.86 -2.80 -17.55
CA THR A 34 0.07 -2.97 -18.68
C THR A 34 0.69 -4.35 -18.70
N ASN A 35 1.19 -4.84 -17.56
CA ASN A 35 1.86 -6.14 -17.49
C ASN A 35 0.89 -7.29 -17.78
N HIS A 36 -0.32 -7.26 -17.21
CA HIS A 36 -1.36 -8.25 -17.47
C HIS A 36 -1.80 -8.26 -18.95
N LEU A 37 -2.01 -7.08 -19.55
CA LEU A 37 -2.34 -6.96 -20.99
C LEU A 37 -1.20 -7.42 -21.89
N LYS A 38 0.07 -7.21 -21.50
CA LYS A 38 1.24 -7.76 -22.22
C LYS A 38 1.32 -9.28 -22.10
N GLU A 39 0.99 -9.84 -20.94
CA GLU A 39 0.99 -11.28 -20.71
C GLU A 39 -0.06 -11.98 -21.57
N PHE A 40 -1.29 -11.46 -21.57
CA PHE A 40 -2.35 -11.93 -22.47
C PHE A 40 -2.03 -11.69 -23.95
N GLY A 41 -1.26 -10.64 -24.24
CA GLY A 41 -0.79 -10.28 -25.59
C GLY A 41 0.48 -10.98 -26.07
N LYS A 42 1.07 -11.94 -25.34
CA LYS A 42 2.34 -12.58 -25.74
C LYS A 42 2.29 -13.22 -27.15
N ASP A 43 1.16 -13.84 -27.48
CA ASP A 43 0.95 -14.57 -28.74
C ASP A 43 0.10 -13.77 -29.76
N ILE A 44 -0.34 -12.56 -29.40
CA ILE A 44 -1.19 -11.69 -30.21
C ILE A 44 -0.40 -10.42 -30.54
N ASN A 45 -0.10 -10.16 -31.83
CA ASN A 45 0.82 -9.09 -32.24
C ASN A 45 0.26 -7.67 -31.98
N VAL A 46 0.30 -7.24 -30.72
CA VAL A 46 -0.34 -6.03 -30.16
C VAL A 46 0.64 -5.39 -29.18
N ARG A 47 1.06 -4.15 -29.44
CA ARG A 47 2.00 -3.42 -28.59
C ARG A 47 1.23 -2.64 -27.51
N VAL A 48 1.45 -3.03 -26.26
CA VAL A 48 0.89 -2.39 -25.06
C VAL A 48 1.97 -1.55 -24.38
N VAL A 49 1.69 -0.26 -24.14
CA VAL A 49 2.66 0.71 -23.59
C VAL A 49 2.13 1.45 -22.36
N PRO A 50 2.91 1.55 -21.27
CA PRO A 50 2.59 2.39 -20.11
C PRO A 50 3.07 3.83 -20.33
N ILE A 51 2.17 4.79 -20.13
CA ILE A 51 2.45 6.23 -20.17
C ILE A 51 2.15 6.82 -18.79
N VAL A 52 3.17 6.79 -17.92
CA VAL A 52 3.05 7.16 -16.49
C VAL A 52 4.15 8.14 -16.07
N GLY A 53 3.86 9.00 -15.09
CA GLY A 53 4.83 9.95 -14.53
C GLY A 53 6.05 9.26 -13.92
N GLY A 54 7.23 9.91 -13.97
CA GLY A 54 8.48 9.34 -13.45
C GLY A 54 9.10 8.25 -14.34
N MET A 55 8.91 8.34 -15.65
CA MET A 55 9.76 7.71 -16.68
C MET A 55 10.62 8.82 -17.32
N SER A 56 11.76 8.48 -17.92
CA SER A 56 12.49 9.45 -18.75
C SER A 56 11.71 9.78 -20.04
N ALA A 57 11.81 11.02 -20.50
CA ALA A 57 11.16 11.48 -21.73
C ALA A 57 11.60 10.62 -22.94
N GLU A 58 12.91 10.40 -23.08
CA GLU A 58 13.51 9.51 -24.09
C GLU A 58 12.86 8.12 -24.13
N LYS A 59 12.58 7.51 -22.96
CA LYS A 59 11.96 6.18 -22.89
C LYS A 59 10.51 6.22 -23.34
N GLN A 60 9.75 7.26 -23.00
CA GLN A 60 8.37 7.43 -23.46
C GLN A 60 8.32 7.71 -24.96
N GLU A 61 9.15 8.62 -25.45
CA GLU A 61 9.25 8.97 -26.88
C GLU A 61 9.65 7.73 -27.71
N ARG A 62 10.62 6.92 -27.24
CA ARG A 62 10.98 5.63 -27.88
C ARG A 62 9.79 4.67 -27.94
N LEU A 63 8.97 4.60 -26.89
CA LEU A 63 7.80 3.72 -26.84
C LEU A 63 6.68 4.22 -27.77
N LEU A 64 6.36 5.52 -27.76
CA LEU A 64 5.38 6.13 -28.66
C LEU A 64 5.79 6.02 -30.14
N LYS A 65 7.08 6.16 -30.46
CA LYS A 65 7.63 5.96 -31.81
C LYS A 65 7.35 4.57 -32.41
N THR A 66 7.07 3.54 -31.59
CA THR A 66 6.67 2.20 -32.07
C THR A 66 5.21 2.09 -32.52
N GLY A 67 4.41 3.14 -32.34
CA GLY A 67 2.98 3.16 -32.67
C GLY A 67 2.19 2.08 -31.94
N PRO A 68 2.07 2.10 -30.59
CA PRO A 68 1.40 1.06 -29.83
C PRO A 68 -0.12 1.06 -30.03
N GLU A 69 -0.72 -0.10 -30.29
CA GLU A 69 -2.17 -0.26 -30.42
C GLU A 69 -2.92 -0.02 -29.10
N ILE A 70 -2.27 -0.24 -27.94
CA ILE A 70 -2.86 -0.05 -26.62
C ILE A 70 -1.96 0.84 -25.76
N ILE A 71 -2.52 1.90 -25.20
CA ILE A 71 -1.86 2.73 -24.18
C ILE A 71 -2.63 2.64 -22.86
N VAL A 72 -1.88 2.45 -21.77
CA VAL A 72 -2.37 2.53 -20.38
C VAL A 72 -1.64 3.70 -19.71
N GLY A 73 -2.33 4.60 -19.03
CA GLY A 73 -1.66 5.76 -18.43
C GLY A 73 -2.45 6.53 -17.39
N THR A 74 -1.77 7.45 -16.71
CA THR A 74 -2.39 8.33 -15.71
C THR A 74 -2.81 9.68 -16.32
N PRO A 75 -3.94 10.29 -15.90
CA PRO A 75 -4.50 11.49 -16.55
C PRO A 75 -3.48 12.62 -16.76
N GLY A 76 -2.74 12.99 -15.71
CA GLY A 76 -1.77 14.08 -15.80
C GLY A 76 -0.66 13.87 -16.84
N ARG A 77 -0.11 12.64 -16.94
CA ARG A 77 0.98 12.38 -17.91
C ARG A 77 0.47 12.17 -19.34
N LEU A 78 -0.73 11.61 -19.49
CA LEU A 78 -1.40 11.55 -20.79
C LEU A 78 -1.70 12.96 -21.30
N TRP A 79 -2.27 13.83 -20.46
CA TRP A 79 -2.61 15.20 -20.82
C TRP A 79 -1.40 16.06 -21.17
N GLU A 80 -0.29 15.93 -20.43
CA GLU A 80 0.98 16.62 -20.72
C GLU A 80 1.48 16.31 -22.15
N LEU A 81 1.46 15.03 -22.55
CA LEU A 81 1.93 14.58 -23.86
C LEU A 81 0.94 14.94 -24.99
N ILE A 82 -0.37 14.85 -24.73
CA ILE A 82 -1.42 15.30 -25.65
C ILE A 82 -1.29 16.81 -25.90
N SER A 83 -1.10 17.60 -24.85
CA SER A 83 -0.89 19.07 -24.91
C SER A 83 0.42 19.43 -25.61
N GLY A 84 1.45 18.59 -25.47
CA GLY A 84 2.72 18.69 -26.20
C GLY A 84 2.63 18.31 -27.69
N GLY A 85 1.46 17.86 -28.17
CA GLY A 85 1.24 17.54 -29.59
C GLY A 85 1.77 16.16 -30.02
N GLU A 86 1.90 15.20 -29.09
CA GLU A 86 2.32 13.83 -29.42
C GLU A 86 1.36 13.16 -30.41
N LYS A 87 1.78 13.01 -31.66
CA LYS A 87 0.93 12.63 -32.80
C LYS A 87 0.10 11.37 -32.53
N HIS A 88 0.73 10.35 -31.95
CA HIS A 88 0.09 9.06 -31.63
C HIS A 88 -0.99 9.16 -30.53
N LEU A 89 -0.96 10.21 -29.71
CA LEU A 89 -1.94 10.49 -28.66
C LEU A 89 -2.99 11.54 -29.08
N VAL A 90 -2.74 12.32 -30.14
CA VAL A 90 -3.71 13.29 -30.68
C VAL A 90 -4.74 12.62 -31.60
N GLU A 91 -4.41 11.49 -32.25
CA GLU A 91 -5.30 10.77 -33.18
C GLU A 91 -6.40 9.91 -32.50
N LEU A 92 -6.99 10.41 -31.40
CA LEU A 92 -8.05 9.76 -30.60
C LEU A 92 -9.32 9.41 -31.42
N HIS A 93 -9.47 10.00 -32.61
CA HIS A 93 -10.47 9.66 -33.63
C HIS A 93 -10.53 8.18 -34.02
N SER A 94 -9.44 7.44 -33.81
CA SER A 94 -9.28 6.03 -34.16
C SER A 94 -9.67 5.03 -33.05
N LEU A 95 -9.89 5.52 -31.82
CA LEU A 95 -10.16 4.69 -30.65
C LEU A 95 -11.44 3.87 -30.79
N SER A 96 -11.31 2.55 -30.70
CA SER A 96 -12.45 1.62 -30.61
C SER A 96 -12.78 1.24 -29.18
N PHE A 97 -11.82 1.35 -28.25
CA PHE A 97 -12.00 1.08 -26.84
C PHE A 97 -11.50 2.27 -26.00
N PHE A 98 -12.30 2.68 -25.02
CA PHE A 98 -11.90 3.62 -23.98
C PHE A 98 -12.25 3.02 -22.62
N VAL A 99 -11.33 3.07 -21.66
CA VAL A 99 -11.50 2.46 -20.34
C VAL A 99 -11.12 3.46 -19.26
N LEU A 100 -12.03 3.70 -18.32
CA LEU A 100 -11.75 4.35 -17.04
C LEU A 100 -11.73 3.26 -15.96
N ASP A 101 -10.60 3.09 -15.29
CA ASP A 101 -10.42 2.16 -14.18
C ASP A 101 -10.26 2.91 -12.85
N GLU A 102 -10.69 2.33 -11.73
CA GLU A 102 -10.84 3.03 -10.43
C GLU A 102 -11.54 4.40 -10.57
N ALA A 103 -12.67 4.45 -11.29
CA ALA A 103 -13.32 5.70 -11.68
C ALA A 103 -13.85 6.53 -10.49
N ASP A 104 -14.21 5.92 -9.36
CA ASP A 104 -14.54 6.67 -8.14
C ASP A 104 -13.37 7.51 -7.61
N ARG A 105 -12.14 6.96 -7.62
CA ARG A 105 -10.91 7.68 -7.26
C ARG A 105 -10.68 8.90 -8.16
N MET A 106 -11.13 8.82 -9.42
CA MET A 106 -11.00 9.90 -10.39
C MET A 106 -12.08 10.99 -10.28
N VAL A 107 -13.07 10.83 -9.39
CA VAL A 107 -14.12 11.82 -9.10
C VAL A 107 -13.95 12.45 -7.70
N GLU A 108 -13.05 11.93 -6.86
CA GLU A 108 -12.78 12.51 -5.52
C GLU A 108 -12.41 14.00 -5.62
N ALA A 109 -12.98 14.82 -4.73
CA ALA A 109 -12.97 16.28 -4.87
C ALA A 109 -11.54 16.85 -4.87
N GLY A 110 -11.18 17.54 -5.96
CA GLY A 110 -9.85 18.13 -6.17
C GLY A 110 -8.90 17.30 -7.04
N HIS A 111 -9.29 16.10 -7.48
CA HIS A 111 -8.44 15.24 -8.30
C HIS A 111 -8.69 15.37 -9.82
N PHE A 112 -7.63 15.13 -10.60
CA PHE A 112 -7.60 14.93 -12.06
C PHE A 112 -8.47 15.87 -12.93
N ARG A 113 -8.22 17.19 -12.87
CA ARG A 113 -8.83 18.14 -13.82
C ARG A 113 -8.49 17.81 -15.28
N GLU A 114 -7.28 17.28 -15.49
CA GLU A 114 -6.73 16.82 -16.75
C GLU A 114 -7.56 15.72 -17.42
N LEU A 115 -8.26 14.90 -16.62
CA LEU A 115 -9.14 13.85 -17.15
C LEU A 115 -10.32 14.44 -17.92
N GLN A 116 -10.86 15.58 -17.47
CA GLN A 116 -11.97 16.26 -18.16
C GLN A 116 -11.52 16.72 -19.54
N SER A 117 -10.32 17.31 -19.65
CA SER A 117 -9.75 17.78 -20.91
C SER A 117 -9.35 16.63 -21.86
N ILE A 118 -8.90 15.48 -21.35
CA ILE A 118 -8.72 14.26 -22.18
C ILE A 118 -10.06 13.78 -22.72
N ILE A 119 -11.10 13.74 -21.89
CA ILE A 119 -12.44 13.27 -22.30
C ILE A 119 -13.06 14.24 -23.33
N GLU A 120 -12.84 15.54 -23.21
CA GLU A 120 -13.32 16.56 -24.16
C GLU A 120 -12.66 16.46 -25.55
N LEU A 121 -11.47 15.83 -25.65
CA LEU A 121 -10.83 15.49 -26.93
C LEU A 121 -11.29 14.15 -27.53
N LEU A 122 -12.08 13.34 -26.82
CA LEU A 122 -12.65 12.13 -27.39
C LEU A 122 -13.76 12.50 -28.38
N PRO A 123 -13.78 11.95 -29.61
CA PRO A 123 -14.85 12.25 -30.56
C PRO A 123 -16.19 11.81 -29.98
N MET A 124 -17.16 12.72 -29.91
CA MET A 124 -18.51 12.37 -29.48
C MET A 124 -19.12 11.33 -30.42
N THR A 125 -19.66 10.24 -29.86
CA THR A 125 -20.45 9.28 -30.64
C THR A 125 -21.87 9.83 -30.85
N SER A 126 -21.97 10.92 -31.60
CA SER A 126 -23.22 11.62 -31.91
C SER A 126 -24.18 10.69 -32.63
N GLY A 127 -25.28 10.33 -31.96
CA GLY A 127 -26.45 9.76 -32.61
C GLY A 127 -27.38 10.88 -33.08
N ALA A 128 -27.86 10.78 -34.31
CA ALA A 128 -28.96 11.58 -34.86
C ALA A 128 -28.80 13.12 -34.82
N THR A 129 -28.03 13.65 -35.77
CA THR A 129 -28.34 14.97 -36.36
C THR A 129 -28.32 14.87 -37.88
N GLU A 130 -29.26 14.10 -38.44
CA GLU A 130 -29.62 14.24 -39.86
C GLU A 130 -30.37 15.57 -40.02
N GLY A 131 -29.60 16.65 -40.20
CA GLY A 131 -30.13 18.00 -40.16
C GLY A 131 -29.09 19.05 -40.56
N GLN A 132 -28.99 19.29 -41.87
CA GLN A 132 -28.41 20.48 -42.49
C GLN A 132 -27.00 20.89 -42.04
N SER A 133 -25.99 20.47 -42.80
CA SER A 133 -24.73 21.23 -42.96
C SER A 133 -24.60 21.60 -44.43
N GLN A 134 -24.67 22.89 -44.75
CA GLN A 134 -24.47 23.37 -46.12
C GLN A 134 -22.98 23.50 -46.45
N ASN A 135 -22.69 23.53 -47.75
CA ASN A 135 -21.37 23.64 -48.37
C ASN A 135 -20.30 24.40 -47.54
N THR A 136 -19.19 23.72 -47.28
CA THR A 136 -17.87 24.37 -47.25
C THR A 136 -16.85 23.40 -47.84
N GLN A 137 -16.55 23.58 -49.13
CA GLN A 137 -15.50 22.81 -49.80
C GLN A 137 -14.13 23.35 -49.35
N ASN A 138 -13.31 22.50 -48.71
CA ASN A 138 -11.85 22.37 -48.93
C ASN A 138 -11.14 21.59 -47.81
N CYS A 139 -11.23 20.27 -47.85
CA CYS A 139 -10.10 19.40 -47.52
C CYS A 139 -10.24 18.08 -48.30
N VAL A 140 -9.12 17.47 -48.69
CA VAL A 140 -9.16 16.16 -49.39
C VAL A 140 -9.39 15.07 -48.34
N THR A 141 -10.65 14.68 -48.19
CA THR A 141 -11.08 13.74 -47.15
C THR A 141 -10.52 12.34 -47.41
N ILE A 142 -9.64 11.85 -46.53
CA ILE A 142 -9.27 10.42 -46.52
C ILE A 142 -10.54 9.62 -46.24
N SER A 143 -10.92 8.79 -47.21
CA SER A 143 -12.27 8.23 -47.30
C SER A 143 -12.48 7.00 -46.42
N SER A 144 -13.66 6.95 -45.79
CA SER A 144 -14.39 5.71 -45.47
C SER A 144 -13.66 4.60 -44.69
N LEU A 145 -12.72 4.91 -43.80
CA LEU A 145 -12.48 4.02 -42.66
C LEU A 145 -13.73 4.01 -41.78
N SER A 146 -14.48 2.90 -41.85
CA SER A 146 -15.68 2.67 -41.04
C SER A 146 -15.40 2.97 -39.57
N ARG A 147 -16.09 3.99 -39.02
CA ARG A 147 -15.98 4.41 -37.61
C ARG A 147 -16.56 3.32 -36.71
N LYS A 148 -15.76 2.27 -36.46
CA LYS A 148 -16.11 1.16 -35.57
C LYS A 148 -16.55 1.72 -34.22
N LYS A 149 -17.83 1.49 -33.90
CA LYS A 149 -18.58 2.12 -32.80
C LYS A 149 -17.84 1.99 -31.47
N ARG A 150 -17.29 3.09 -30.94
CA ARG A 150 -16.50 3.08 -29.69
C ARG A 150 -17.27 2.42 -28.55
N GLN A 151 -16.59 1.51 -27.87
CA GLN A 151 -16.99 0.93 -26.60
C GLN A 151 -16.27 1.68 -25.47
N THR A 152 -17.04 2.13 -24.49
CA THR A 152 -16.53 2.79 -23.28
C THR A 152 -16.84 1.90 -22.09
N PHE A 153 -15.82 1.56 -21.31
CA PHE A 153 -15.92 0.80 -20.06
C PHE A 153 -15.55 1.71 -18.90
N VAL A 154 -16.25 1.54 -17.77
CA VAL A 154 -16.01 2.29 -16.54
C VAL A 154 -16.08 1.30 -15.38
N PHE A 155 -14.96 1.11 -14.68
CA PHE A 155 -14.85 0.26 -13.50
C PHE A 155 -14.79 1.15 -12.25
N SER A 156 -15.49 0.76 -11.18
CA SER A 156 -15.53 1.51 -9.92
C SER A 156 -15.83 0.56 -8.77
N ALA A 157 -15.04 0.63 -7.69
CA ALA A 157 -15.26 -0.18 -6.51
C ALA A 157 -16.48 0.33 -5.72
N THR A 158 -16.58 1.65 -5.50
CA THR A 158 -17.80 2.25 -4.97
C THR A 158 -18.74 2.63 -6.12
N LEU A 159 -19.86 1.92 -6.25
CA LEU A 159 -20.93 2.30 -7.17
C LEU A 159 -21.84 3.36 -6.53
N ALA A 160 -21.28 4.56 -6.33
CA ALA A 160 -21.97 5.82 -6.05
C ALA A 160 -22.83 6.31 -7.25
N LEU A 161 -23.38 5.37 -8.02
CA LEU A 161 -24.40 5.60 -9.03
C LEU A 161 -25.70 5.92 -8.29
N SER A 162 -26.20 7.15 -8.47
CA SER A 162 -27.49 7.56 -7.93
C SER A 162 -28.58 6.55 -8.28
N SER A 163 -29.58 6.39 -7.40
CA SER A 163 -30.71 5.46 -7.66
C SER A 163 -31.36 5.76 -9.02
N ASP A 164 -31.32 7.02 -9.42
CA ASP A 164 -31.92 7.56 -10.62
C ASP A 164 -31.02 7.43 -11.85
N PHE A 165 -29.69 7.44 -11.72
CA PHE A 165 -28.79 6.99 -12.80
C PHE A 165 -28.94 5.49 -13.09
N ARG A 166 -29.07 4.67 -12.04
CA ARG A 166 -29.40 3.23 -12.20
C ARG A 166 -30.78 3.03 -12.87
N LYS A 167 -31.72 3.98 -12.74
CA LYS A 167 -33.00 4.00 -13.47
C LYS A 167 -32.85 4.51 -14.91
N LYS A 168 -32.10 5.61 -15.15
CA LYS A 168 -31.79 6.16 -16.48
C LYS A 168 -31.18 5.09 -17.39
N LEU A 169 -30.11 4.43 -16.93
CA LEU A 169 -29.42 3.37 -17.68
C LEU A 169 -30.30 2.13 -17.99
N LYS A 170 -31.36 1.91 -17.21
CA LYS A 170 -32.34 0.83 -17.41
C LYS A 170 -33.60 1.26 -18.18
N ARG A 171 -33.81 2.56 -18.43
CA ARG A 171 -35.00 3.10 -19.14
C ARG A 171 -34.55 4.11 -20.20
N SER A 172 -34.45 3.62 -21.44
CA SER A 172 -33.88 4.32 -22.61
C SER A 172 -34.63 5.57 -23.11
N SER A 173 -35.59 6.10 -22.35
CA SER A 173 -36.25 7.38 -22.62
C SER A 173 -36.97 7.90 -21.37
N LEU A 174 -36.60 9.11 -20.92
CA LEU A 174 -37.46 10.12 -20.29
C LEU A 174 -36.64 11.39 -20.04
N LYS A 175 -37.15 12.56 -20.43
CA LYS A 175 -36.49 13.86 -20.16
C LYS A 175 -36.69 14.23 -18.69
N SER A 176 -35.62 14.49 -17.95
CA SER A 176 -35.68 15.13 -16.62
C SER A 176 -35.29 16.61 -16.70
N LYS A 177 -35.90 17.46 -15.87
CA LYS A 177 -35.46 18.86 -15.69
C LYS A 177 -34.07 18.91 -15.06
N GLN A 178 -33.38 20.05 -15.23
CA GLN A 178 -32.16 20.37 -14.49
C GLN A 178 -32.48 20.54 -13.00
N SER A 179 -31.77 19.80 -12.15
CA SER A 179 -31.66 20.05 -10.71
C SER A 179 -30.23 20.54 -10.44
N THR A 180 -30.07 21.86 -10.32
CA THR A 180 -28.76 22.50 -10.11
C THR A 180 -28.36 22.46 -8.63
N GLU A 181 -27.68 21.40 -8.19
CA GLU A 181 -26.78 21.43 -7.02
C GLU A 181 -25.93 20.14 -6.88
N GLY A 182 -24.68 20.29 -6.41
CA GLY A 182 -23.92 19.25 -5.71
C GLY A 182 -23.27 18.07 -6.46
N LEU A 183 -23.57 17.80 -7.74
CA LEU A 183 -23.16 16.53 -8.38
C LEU A 183 -21.74 16.51 -8.99
N ASN A 184 -20.72 16.36 -8.13
CA ASN A 184 -19.44 15.75 -8.52
C ASN A 184 -19.63 14.23 -8.69
N SER A 185 -20.34 13.80 -9.75
CA SER A 185 -20.75 12.40 -9.91
C SER A 185 -20.04 11.69 -11.07
N ILE A 186 -19.73 10.42 -10.83
CA ILE A 186 -19.27 9.44 -11.83
C ILE A 186 -20.23 9.36 -13.04
N GLU A 187 -21.52 9.63 -12.83
CA GLU A 187 -22.55 9.82 -13.85
C GLU A 187 -22.16 10.87 -14.92
N ILE A 188 -21.61 12.03 -14.53
CA ILE A 188 -21.15 13.05 -15.48
C ILE A 188 -19.91 12.60 -16.25
N LEU A 189 -18.95 11.94 -15.60
CA LEU A 189 -17.78 11.39 -16.31
C LEU A 189 -18.18 10.27 -17.29
N SER A 190 -19.11 9.40 -16.90
CA SER A 190 -19.68 8.36 -17.75
C SER A 190 -20.35 8.93 -19.00
N GLU A 191 -21.22 9.93 -18.84
CA GLU A 191 -21.90 10.60 -19.95
C GLU A 191 -20.87 11.29 -20.88
N ARG A 192 -19.93 12.09 -20.34
CA ARG A 192 -18.89 12.75 -21.15
C ARG A 192 -17.95 11.78 -21.87
N ALA A 193 -17.61 10.63 -21.26
CA ALA A 193 -16.80 9.58 -21.87
C ALA A 193 -17.50 8.84 -23.05
N GLY A 194 -18.77 9.17 -23.32
CA GLY A 194 -19.57 8.54 -24.38
C GLY A 194 -20.13 7.17 -23.99
N MET A 195 -20.38 6.93 -22.69
CA MET A 195 -21.29 5.85 -22.31
C MET A 195 -22.68 6.11 -22.89
N LYS A 196 -23.37 5.02 -23.25
CA LYS A 196 -24.69 5.08 -23.88
C LYS A 196 -25.77 5.05 -22.78
N PRO A 197 -26.94 5.68 -22.98
CA PRO A 197 -28.03 5.67 -22.00
C PRO A 197 -28.68 4.29 -21.77
N ASN A 198 -28.16 3.24 -22.43
CA ASN A 198 -28.52 1.84 -22.23
C ASN A 198 -27.29 0.95 -21.94
N ALA A 199 -26.22 1.49 -21.37
CA ALA A 199 -25.04 0.71 -21.01
C ALA A 199 -25.38 -0.37 -19.97
N ALA A 200 -24.87 -1.59 -20.18
CA ALA A 200 -25.05 -2.69 -19.25
C ALA A 200 -24.29 -2.43 -17.95
N ILE A 201 -24.98 -2.50 -16.82
CA ILE A 201 -24.37 -2.46 -15.48
C ILE A 201 -24.14 -3.90 -15.04
N VAL A 202 -22.88 -4.30 -14.89
CA VAL A 202 -22.50 -5.57 -14.25
C VAL A 202 -22.12 -5.24 -12.81
N ASP A 203 -23.03 -5.49 -11.87
CA ASP A 203 -22.81 -5.30 -10.44
C ASP A 203 -22.31 -6.62 -9.86
N LEU A 204 -21.06 -6.65 -9.40
CA LEU A 204 -20.41 -7.82 -8.79
C LEU A 204 -20.35 -7.73 -7.26
N THR A 205 -21.03 -6.73 -6.66
CA THR A 205 -21.04 -6.59 -5.20
C THR A 205 -21.88 -7.71 -4.56
N ASN A 206 -21.23 -8.50 -3.70
CA ASN A 206 -21.91 -9.47 -2.84
C ASN A 206 -22.47 -8.77 -1.60
N ALA A 207 -23.52 -9.34 -0.99
CA ALA A 207 -24.07 -8.83 0.27
C ALA A 207 -23.08 -8.89 1.45
N SER A 208 -22.04 -9.72 1.36
CA SER A 208 -20.81 -9.59 2.15
C SER A 208 -19.75 -8.90 1.28
N ILE A 209 -19.31 -7.71 1.71
CA ILE A 209 -18.18 -6.99 1.10
C ILE A 209 -16.85 -7.71 1.41
N LEU A 210 -16.80 -8.42 2.53
CA LEU A 210 -15.62 -9.16 3.00
C LEU A 210 -15.46 -10.51 2.29
N ALA A 211 -14.22 -10.88 2.02
CA ALA A 211 -13.88 -12.21 1.51
C ALA A 211 -14.13 -13.29 2.58
N LYS A 212 -14.59 -14.48 2.17
CA LYS A 212 -15.07 -15.55 3.08
C LYS A 212 -14.05 -16.01 4.13
N ASN A 213 -12.76 -15.85 3.85
CA ASN A 213 -11.66 -16.28 4.71
C ASN A 213 -11.00 -15.09 5.44
N LEU A 214 -11.57 -13.88 5.40
CA LEU A 214 -10.99 -12.70 6.03
C LEU A 214 -11.58 -12.54 7.44
N GLU A 215 -10.74 -12.55 8.46
CA GLU A 215 -11.19 -12.41 9.85
C GLU A 215 -10.91 -10.99 10.37
N GLU A 216 -11.98 -10.28 10.74
CA GLU A 216 -11.88 -8.94 11.32
C GLU A 216 -11.94 -8.98 12.85
N SER A 217 -11.01 -8.26 13.48
CA SER A 217 -10.91 -8.15 14.92
C SER A 217 -10.54 -6.74 15.37
N PHE A 218 -10.90 -6.33 16.59
CA PHE A 218 -10.59 -4.98 17.09
C PHE A 218 -9.89 -5.01 18.46
N ILE A 219 -9.06 -4.00 18.70
CA ILE A 219 -8.33 -3.79 19.96
C ILE A 219 -8.85 -2.52 20.62
N GLU A 220 -9.14 -2.59 21.91
CA GLU A 220 -9.50 -1.42 22.72
C GLU A 220 -8.28 -0.95 23.53
N CYS A 221 -7.66 0.13 23.08
CA CYS A 221 -6.38 0.68 23.52
C CYS A 221 -6.47 2.22 23.66
N ARG A 222 -5.74 2.82 24.61
CA ARG A 222 -5.49 4.27 24.57
C ARG A 222 -4.58 4.63 23.39
N GLU A 223 -4.50 5.90 23.04
CA GLU A 223 -3.50 6.37 22.07
C GLU A 223 -2.07 6.10 22.56
N GLU A 224 -1.78 6.28 23.86
CA GLU A 224 -0.45 5.98 24.42
C GLU A 224 -0.07 4.48 24.42
N ASP A 225 -1.05 3.58 24.28
CA ASP A 225 -0.85 2.13 24.23
C ASP A 225 -0.66 1.60 22.80
N LYS A 226 -1.00 2.38 21.75
CA LYS A 226 -1.07 1.87 20.37
C LYS A 226 0.26 1.31 19.87
N ASP A 227 1.37 2.01 20.15
CA ASP A 227 2.73 1.52 19.86
C ASP A 227 2.99 0.15 20.50
N ALA A 228 2.43 -0.11 21.69
CA ALA A 228 2.64 -1.36 22.44
C ALA A 228 1.85 -2.51 21.84
N TYR A 229 0.57 -2.29 21.50
CA TYR A 229 -0.23 -3.31 20.84
C TYR A 229 0.27 -3.60 19.41
N LEU A 230 0.72 -2.59 18.67
CA LEU A 230 1.39 -2.80 17.38
C LEU A 230 2.68 -3.61 17.53
N TYR A 231 3.54 -3.27 18.49
CA TYR A 231 4.77 -4.03 18.75
C TYR A 231 4.48 -5.47 19.18
N TYR A 232 3.45 -5.71 20.00
CA TYR A 232 2.99 -7.06 20.37
C TYR A 232 2.50 -7.85 19.15
N ILE A 233 1.63 -7.28 18.30
CA ILE A 233 1.16 -7.94 17.07
C ILE A 233 2.36 -8.32 16.19
N LEU A 234 3.25 -7.36 15.91
CA LEU A 234 4.40 -7.61 15.03
C LEU A 234 5.45 -8.58 15.62
N SER A 235 5.50 -8.75 16.94
CA SER A 235 6.48 -9.63 17.60
C SER A 235 5.96 -11.05 17.92
N ILE A 236 4.64 -11.23 18.03
CA ILE A 236 4.00 -12.51 18.39
C ILE A 236 3.17 -13.08 17.24
N HIS A 237 2.47 -12.22 16.49
CA HIS A 237 1.55 -12.58 15.40
C HIS A 237 2.08 -12.14 14.01
N GLY A 238 3.31 -11.61 13.95
CA GLY A 238 3.98 -11.09 12.74
C GLY A 238 4.50 -12.17 11.78
N GLU A 239 3.77 -13.26 11.63
CA GLU A 239 4.07 -14.32 10.67
C GLU A 239 3.56 -13.94 9.27
N GLY A 240 4.36 -14.22 8.23
CA GLY A 240 4.07 -13.78 6.87
C GLY A 240 4.19 -12.25 6.67
N ARG A 241 3.82 -11.78 5.47
CA ARG A 241 3.87 -10.35 5.12
C ARG A 241 2.75 -9.58 5.82
N THR A 242 3.12 -8.47 6.47
CA THR A 242 2.20 -7.62 7.23
C THR A 242 2.20 -6.18 6.70
N ILE A 243 1.01 -5.59 6.50
CA ILE A 243 0.85 -4.17 6.15
C ILE A 243 0.28 -3.41 7.36
N VAL A 244 0.84 -2.25 7.68
CA VAL A 244 0.39 -1.36 8.76
C VAL A 244 -0.04 -0.03 8.17
N PHE A 245 -1.34 0.26 8.21
CA PHE A 245 -1.93 1.48 7.68
C PHE A 245 -1.97 2.62 8.71
N CYS A 246 -1.50 3.80 8.31
CA CYS A 246 -1.45 5.02 9.10
C CYS A 246 -2.13 6.18 8.36
N THR A 247 -3.01 6.93 9.01
CA THR A 247 -3.73 8.05 8.35
C THR A 247 -2.84 9.27 8.08
N SER A 248 -1.62 9.32 8.63
CA SER A 248 -0.69 10.43 8.43
C SER A 248 0.76 9.99 8.26
N ILE A 249 1.52 10.80 7.51
CA ILE A 249 2.97 10.64 7.33
C ILE A 249 3.71 10.82 8.67
N ALA A 250 3.17 11.63 9.58
CA ALA A 250 3.73 11.83 10.92
C ALA A 250 3.66 10.55 11.77
N ALA A 251 2.48 9.90 11.84
CA ALA A 251 2.30 8.63 12.52
C ALA A 251 3.20 7.53 11.92
N LEU A 252 3.26 7.43 10.60
CA LEU A 252 4.15 6.49 9.89
C LEU A 252 5.63 6.70 10.26
N ARG A 253 6.10 7.96 10.34
CA ARG A 253 7.50 8.26 10.72
C ARG A 253 7.78 7.91 12.19
N HIS A 254 6.87 8.27 13.10
CA HIS A 254 6.93 7.91 14.53
C HIS A 254 7.03 6.39 14.72
N ILE A 255 6.08 5.64 14.16
CA ILE A 255 6.04 4.17 14.22
C ILE A 255 7.30 3.55 13.60
N SER A 256 7.70 4.02 12.41
CA SER A 256 8.89 3.49 11.74
C SER A 256 10.18 3.72 12.51
N SER A 257 10.29 4.81 13.29
CA SER A 257 11.45 5.09 14.12
C SER A 257 11.46 4.19 15.37
N ILE A 258 10.33 4.11 16.08
CA ILE A 258 10.18 3.25 17.27
C ILE A 258 10.39 1.77 16.93
N LEU A 259 9.78 1.27 15.85
CA LEU A 259 9.95 -0.13 15.44
C LEU A 259 11.40 -0.45 15.06
N HIS A 260 12.11 0.47 14.39
CA HIS A 260 13.52 0.29 14.06
C HIS A 260 14.41 0.27 15.32
N VAL A 261 14.12 1.12 16.32
CA VAL A 261 14.79 1.09 17.64
C VAL A 261 14.49 -0.20 18.42
N LEU A 262 13.30 -0.79 18.22
CA LEU A 262 12.90 -2.10 18.75
C LEU A 262 13.44 -3.29 17.92
N GLY A 263 14.33 -3.06 16.94
CA GLY A 263 14.95 -4.10 16.11
C GLY A 263 14.08 -4.62 14.97
N ILE A 264 12.86 -4.10 14.79
CA ILE A 264 11.94 -4.50 13.72
C ILE A 264 12.23 -3.68 12.46
N ASN A 265 12.72 -4.36 11.41
CA ASN A 265 13.03 -3.74 10.13
C ASN A 265 11.78 -3.58 9.27
N VAL A 266 11.23 -2.36 9.23
CA VAL A 266 10.07 -2.02 8.39
C VAL A 266 10.47 -1.32 7.09
N SER A 267 9.73 -1.60 6.02
CA SER A 267 9.70 -0.74 4.83
C SER A 267 8.61 0.32 5.00
N THR A 268 8.82 1.51 4.43
CA THR A 268 7.87 2.63 4.51
C THR A 268 7.32 3.01 3.13
N LEU A 269 6.06 3.44 3.09
CA LEU A 269 5.43 3.92 1.86
C LEU A 269 4.47 5.11 2.10
N HIS A 270 4.87 6.29 1.63
CA HIS A 270 4.05 7.51 1.74
C HIS A 270 4.13 8.41 0.50
N ALA A 271 3.11 9.24 0.27
CA ALA A 271 2.97 10.07 -0.94
C ALA A 271 4.18 10.99 -1.22
N GLN A 272 4.84 11.54 -0.20
CA GLN A 272 6.06 12.37 -0.36
C GLN A 272 7.32 11.59 -0.78
N MET A 273 7.28 10.26 -0.97
CA MET A 273 8.45 9.49 -1.38
C MET A 273 8.73 9.64 -2.87
N GLN A 274 10.00 9.89 -3.21
CA GLN A 274 10.49 9.80 -4.58
C GLN A 274 10.18 8.43 -5.20
N GLN A 275 9.71 8.40 -6.44
CA GLN A 275 9.16 7.18 -7.05
C GLN A 275 10.15 5.99 -7.08
N ARG A 276 11.46 6.26 -7.26
CA ARG A 276 12.51 5.23 -7.17
C ARG A 276 12.62 4.60 -5.77
N ALA A 277 12.32 5.36 -4.72
CA ALA A 277 12.26 4.87 -3.35
C ALA A 277 10.95 4.12 -3.06
N ARG A 278 9.81 4.57 -3.60
CA ARG A 278 8.52 3.83 -3.52
C ARG A 278 8.67 2.42 -4.07
N LEU A 279 9.18 2.29 -5.31
CA LEU A 279 9.46 0.98 -5.93
C LEU A 279 10.39 0.13 -5.07
N LYS A 280 11.56 0.66 -4.69
CA LYS A 280 12.53 -0.08 -3.86
C LYS A 280 11.98 -0.54 -2.50
N ALA A 281 11.01 0.16 -1.92
CA ALA A 281 10.31 -0.26 -0.70
C ALA A 281 9.35 -1.42 -0.97
N ILE A 282 8.59 -1.36 -2.07
CA ILE A 282 7.69 -2.45 -2.52
C ILE A 282 8.51 -3.68 -2.90
N ASP A 283 9.60 -3.54 -3.67
CA ASP A 283 10.49 -4.63 -4.07
C ASP A 283 11.05 -5.37 -2.84
N ARG A 284 11.49 -4.63 -1.81
CA ARG A 284 11.99 -5.16 -0.54
C ARG A 284 10.92 -5.89 0.27
N PHE A 285 9.69 -5.39 0.27
CA PHE A 285 8.57 -6.03 0.95
C PHE A 285 8.11 -7.29 0.22
N HIS A 286 8.08 -7.26 -1.11
CA HIS A 286 7.76 -8.43 -1.92
C HIS A 286 8.81 -9.55 -1.78
N ALA A 287 10.10 -9.19 -1.70
CA ALA A 287 11.21 -10.13 -1.57
C ALA A 287 11.41 -10.71 -0.15
N ASN A 288 10.65 -10.26 0.85
CA ASN A 288 10.72 -10.78 2.22
C ASN A 288 9.38 -11.41 2.62
N GLU A 289 9.38 -12.72 2.85
CA GLU A 289 8.21 -13.47 3.31
C GLU A 289 7.69 -13.01 4.68
N HIS A 290 8.57 -12.48 5.53
CA HIS A 290 8.24 -11.80 6.80
C HIS A 290 8.42 -10.27 6.67
N GLY A 291 8.10 -9.72 5.50
CA GLY A 291 8.14 -8.29 5.26
C GLY A 291 7.11 -7.54 6.11
N ILE A 292 7.48 -6.36 6.61
CA ILE A 292 6.55 -5.42 7.25
C ILE A 292 6.58 -4.10 6.46
N LEU A 293 5.41 -3.63 6.02
CA LEU A 293 5.23 -2.39 5.26
C LEU A 293 4.35 -1.42 6.04
N VAL A 294 4.92 -0.32 6.54
CA VAL A 294 4.15 0.78 7.13
C VAL A 294 3.79 1.77 6.03
N ALA A 295 2.50 1.94 5.76
CA ALA A 295 2.00 2.72 4.62
C ALA A 295 0.94 3.75 5.04
N THR A 296 0.84 4.85 4.28
CA THR A 296 -0.35 5.72 4.32
C THR A 296 -1.39 5.25 3.31
N ASP A 297 -2.67 5.30 3.64
CA ASP A 297 -3.78 4.78 2.82
C ASP A 297 -3.69 5.21 1.35
N VAL A 298 -3.48 6.50 1.10
CA VAL A 298 -3.34 7.11 -0.23
C VAL A 298 -2.19 6.51 -1.04
N ALA A 299 -1.08 6.12 -0.39
CA ALA A 299 0.14 5.67 -1.06
C ALA A 299 0.16 4.18 -1.40
N ALA A 300 -0.78 3.40 -0.82
CA ALA A 300 -0.95 1.97 -1.03
C ALA A 300 -2.20 1.59 -1.86
N ARG A 301 -2.99 2.57 -2.31
CA ARG A 301 -3.99 2.38 -3.38
C ARG A 301 -3.31 1.91 -4.67
N GLY A 302 -3.95 1.01 -5.42
CA GLY A 302 -3.39 0.43 -6.64
C GLY A 302 -2.15 -0.44 -6.42
N LEU A 303 -1.95 -0.99 -5.21
CA LEU A 303 -0.97 -2.03 -4.94
C LEU A 303 -1.64 -3.41 -4.90
N ASP A 304 -1.21 -4.28 -5.81
CA ASP A 304 -1.42 -5.71 -5.72
C ASP A 304 -0.15 -6.35 -5.14
N ILE A 305 -0.29 -6.98 -3.98
CA ILE A 305 0.80 -7.69 -3.30
C ILE A 305 0.24 -9.02 -2.80
N PRO A 306 0.50 -10.14 -3.49
CA PRO A 306 -0.02 -11.44 -3.10
C PRO A 306 0.63 -11.92 -1.80
N GLY A 307 -0.10 -12.71 -1.00
CA GLY A 307 0.41 -13.36 0.20
C GLY A 307 0.79 -12.40 1.33
N VAL A 308 -0.03 -11.36 1.55
CA VAL A 308 -0.11 -10.59 2.80
C VAL A 308 -1.04 -11.35 3.76
N ARG A 309 -0.57 -11.69 4.97
CA ARG A 309 -1.34 -12.44 5.98
C ARG A 309 -2.10 -11.53 6.96
N THR A 310 -1.54 -10.35 7.24
CA THR A 310 -2.03 -9.47 8.32
C THR A 310 -2.08 -8.02 7.87
N VAL A 311 -3.18 -7.33 8.19
CA VAL A 311 -3.41 -5.90 7.89
C VAL A 311 -3.84 -5.16 9.16
N VAL A 312 -2.98 -4.26 9.65
CA VAL A 312 -3.21 -3.51 10.90
C VAL A 312 -3.59 -2.06 10.58
N HIS A 313 -4.81 -1.64 10.93
CA HIS A 313 -5.21 -0.23 10.85
C HIS A 313 -4.89 0.48 12.16
N TYR A 314 -3.69 1.08 12.23
CA TYR A 314 -3.19 1.80 13.41
C TYR A 314 -4.10 2.99 13.79
N GLN A 315 -4.63 3.65 12.78
CA GLN A 315 -5.63 4.71 12.91
C GLN A 315 -6.82 4.37 12.01
N LEU A 316 -7.98 4.17 12.63
CA LEU A 316 -9.26 3.93 11.97
C LEU A 316 -9.80 5.22 11.35
N PRO A 317 -10.33 5.17 10.11
CA PRO A 317 -11.33 6.13 9.64
C PRO A 317 -12.53 6.17 10.59
N HIS A 318 -13.19 7.32 10.73
CA HIS A 318 -14.23 7.55 11.75
C HIS A 318 -15.61 6.89 11.45
N SER A 319 -15.61 5.74 10.78
CA SER A 319 -16.82 5.08 10.26
C SER A 319 -16.67 3.55 10.19
N ALA A 320 -16.29 2.92 11.31
CA ALA A 320 -16.23 1.47 11.46
C ALA A 320 -17.47 0.96 12.21
N GLU A 321 -18.08 -0.11 11.72
CA GLU A 321 -19.36 -0.63 12.23
C GLU A 321 -19.21 -1.46 13.52
N GLU A 322 -20.32 -1.63 14.25
CA GLU A 322 -20.32 -2.10 15.65
C GLU A 322 -20.26 -3.62 15.84
N SER A 323 -20.12 -4.39 14.76
CA SER A 323 -20.30 -5.86 14.71
C SER A 323 -19.01 -6.69 14.84
N ILE A 324 -17.84 -6.04 14.93
CA ILE A 324 -16.52 -6.68 14.82
C ILE A 324 -16.13 -7.41 16.12
N LYS A 325 -15.47 -8.58 16.02
CA LYS A 325 -14.99 -9.36 17.18
C LYS A 325 -13.82 -8.66 17.89
N ARG A 326 -13.61 -8.90 19.18
CA ARG A 326 -12.42 -8.39 19.91
C ARG A 326 -11.22 -9.31 19.66
N PHE A 327 -10.04 -8.74 19.35
CA PHE A 327 -8.79 -9.49 19.18
C PHE A 327 -8.32 -10.10 20.52
N PRO A 328 -7.88 -11.38 20.55
CA PRO A 328 -7.44 -12.05 21.78
C PRO A 328 -6.07 -11.55 22.25
N LEU A 329 -6.08 -10.52 23.11
CA LEU A 329 -4.86 -9.94 23.68
C LEU A 329 -4.38 -10.69 24.93
N GLU A 330 -3.29 -11.45 24.79
CA GLU A 330 -2.58 -12.02 25.93
C GLU A 330 -1.89 -10.92 26.76
N SER A 331 -2.58 -10.48 27.81
CA SER A 331 -2.11 -9.43 28.73
C SER A 331 -0.87 -9.84 29.55
N SER A 332 -0.49 -11.13 29.50
CA SER A 332 0.70 -11.72 30.10
C SER A 332 2.02 -11.16 29.53
N TYR A 333 2.05 -10.77 28.24
CA TYR A 333 3.22 -10.21 27.56
C TYR A 333 3.36 -8.69 27.71
N MET A 334 2.25 -7.98 27.94
CA MET A 334 2.19 -6.52 27.97
C MET A 334 3.25 -5.83 28.85
N PRO A 335 3.61 -6.35 30.04
CA PRO A 335 4.63 -5.72 30.88
C PRO A 335 6.04 -5.70 30.25
N GLU A 336 6.40 -6.73 29.47
CA GLU A 336 7.69 -6.79 28.79
C GLU A 336 7.70 -5.94 27.51
N VAL A 337 6.61 -6.02 26.74
CA VAL A 337 6.31 -5.14 25.60
C VAL A 337 6.46 -3.66 26.02
N MET A 338 5.83 -3.26 27.11
CA MET A 338 5.89 -1.90 27.66
C MET A 338 7.29 -1.52 28.18
N LYS A 339 8.05 -2.46 28.76
CA LYS A 339 9.44 -2.19 29.19
C LYS A 339 10.32 -1.88 27.97
N ARG A 340 10.27 -2.72 26.93
CA ARG A 340 11.04 -2.52 25.68
C ARG A 340 10.64 -1.22 24.99
N LEU A 341 9.34 -0.96 24.85
CA LEU A 341 8.81 0.27 24.26
C LEU A 341 9.19 1.53 25.05
N SER A 342 9.21 1.49 26.38
CA SER A 342 9.62 2.64 27.20
C SER A 342 11.07 3.05 26.95
N LEU A 343 11.99 2.08 26.86
CA LEU A 343 13.38 2.32 26.48
C LEU A 343 13.47 2.83 25.04
N ALA A 344 12.74 2.23 24.10
CA ALA A 344 12.73 2.66 22.71
C ALA A 344 12.25 4.12 22.54
N ARG A 345 11.16 4.51 23.21
CA ARG A 345 10.65 5.89 23.25
C ARG A 345 11.68 6.88 23.84
N GLN A 346 12.47 6.47 24.82
CA GLN A 346 13.55 7.30 25.38
C GLN A 346 14.73 7.45 24.40
N ILE A 347 15.18 6.35 23.79
CA ILE A 347 16.27 6.34 22.80
C ILE A 347 15.88 7.18 21.57
N ASP A 348 14.68 6.98 21.05
CA ASP A 348 14.14 7.73 19.91
C ASP A 348 14.04 9.24 20.23
N LYS A 349 13.49 9.62 21.38
CA LYS A 349 13.41 11.03 21.81
C LYS A 349 14.79 11.71 21.90
N ILE A 350 15.82 11.01 22.37
CA ILE A 350 17.19 11.54 22.38
C ILE A 350 17.75 11.61 20.96
N SER A 351 17.59 10.54 20.17
CA SER A 351 18.06 10.43 18.78
C SER A 351 17.46 11.50 17.86
N GLN A 352 16.15 11.74 17.96
CA GLN A 352 15.46 12.81 17.22
C GLN A 352 16.01 14.18 17.59
N LYS A 353 16.24 14.47 18.88
CA LYS A 353 16.83 15.75 19.31
C LYS A 353 18.25 15.92 18.78
N ASP A 354 19.09 14.90 18.93
CA ASP A 354 20.45 14.86 18.39
C ASP A 354 20.46 15.08 16.87
N SER A 355 19.47 14.53 16.15
CA SER A 355 19.32 14.72 14.70
C SER A 355 18.82 16.12 14.33
N GLN A 356 17.89 16.70 15.09
CA GLN A 356 17.39 18.06 14.89
C GLN A 356 18.49 19.11 15.13
N GLU A 357 19.29 18.96 16.19
CA GLU A 357 20.44 19.85 16.45
C GLU A 357 21.46 19.81 15.30
N ARG A 358 21.74 18.61 14.74
CA ARG A 358 22.65 18.46 13.59
C ARG A 358 22.05 19.01 12.30
N ALA A 359 20.75 18.82 12.07
CA ALA A 359 20.05 19.36 10.91
C ALA A 359 20.03 20.90 10.94
N ASN A 360 19.69 21.50 12.08
CA ASN A 360 19.69 22.95 12.26
C ASN A 360 21.09 23.54 12.08
N LYS A 361 22.13 22.92 12.65
CA LYS A 361 23.51 23.36 12.43
C LYS A 361 23.92 23.27 10.95
N SER A 362 23.66 22.13 10.30
CA SER A 362 24.01 21.92 8.89
C SER A 362 23.19 22.80 7.93
N TRP A 363 21.98 23.22 8.33
CA TRP A 363 21.19 24.22 7.62
C TRP A 363 21.82 25.60 7.77
N LEU A 364 22.13 26.03 9.01
CA LEU A 364 22.78 27.31 9.30
C LEU A 364 24.11 27.47 8.55
N GLU A 365 24.96 26.43 8.58
CA GLU A 365 26.24 26.39 7.86
C GLU A 365 26.05 26.64 6.36
N ARG A 366 25.13 25.91 5.69
CA ARG A 366 24.83 26.13 4.27
C ARG A 366 24.20 27.49 3.99
N SER A 367 23.33 27.98 4.86
CA SER A 367 22.68 29.28 4.69
C SER A 367 23.69 30.42 4.78
N VAL A 368 24.69 30.31 5.65
CA VAL A 368 25.79 31.28 5.77
C VAL A 368 26.75 31.18 4.59
N GLU A 369 27.14 29.96 4.20
CA GLU A 369 27.93 29.68 2.97
C GLU A 369 27.25 30.27 1.72
N SER A 370 25.93 30.14 1.59
CA SER A 370 25.13 30.69 0.48
C SER A 370 24.97 32.21 0.49
N LEU A 371 25.43 32.90 1.55
CA LEU A 371 25.37 34.35 1.71
C LEU A 371 26.77 34.99 1.79
N GLU A 372 27.84 34.21 1.64
CA GLU A 372 29.25 34.62 1.82
C GLU A 372 29.54 35.30 3.18
N LEU A 373 28.69 35.05 4.19
CA LEU A 373 28.86 35.62 5.53
C LEU A 373 29.89 34.81 6.35
N VAL A 374 30.57 35.47 7.28
CA VAL A 374 31.45 34.80 8.25
C VAL A 374 30.61 34.36 9.46
N VAL A 375 30.71 33.09 9.86
CA VAL A 375 30.14 32.63 11.13
C VAL A 375 31.03 33.11 12.28
N GLU A 376 30.75 34.30 12.81
CA GLU A 376 31.22 34.68 14.15
C GLU A 376 30.55 33.76 15.17
N ASN A 377 31.32 32.81 15.71
CA ASN A 377 30.86 31.92 16.78
C ASN A 377 30.88 32.72 18.09
N SER A 378 29.76 33.36 18.44
CA SER A 378 29.63 34.15 19.67
C SER A 378 29.56 33.31 20.96
N ASP A 379 29.52 31.98 20.86
CA ASP A 379 29.59 31.06 22.00
C ASP A 379 30.84 31.34 22.86
N SER A 380 30.63 31.75 24.12
CA SER A 380 31.75 31.89 25.07
C SER A 380 32.45 30.54 25.32
N GLU A 381 33.73 30.56 25.72
CA GLU A 381 34.45 29.32 26.00
C GLU A 381 33.76 28.46 27.08
N GLU A 382 33.13 29.10 28.06
CA GLU A 382 32.30 28.40 29.04
C GLU A 382 31.11 27.68 28.43
N GLU A 383 30.38 28.31 27.50
CA GLU A 383 29.22 27.71 26.82
C GLU A 383 29.64 26.56 25.91
N ARG A 384 30.76 26.70 25.20
CA ARG A 384 31.37 25.62 24.41
C ARG A 384 31.71 24.42 25.30
N VAL A 385 32.30 24.64 26.47
CA VAL A 385 32.60 23.59 27.46
C VAL A 385 31.34 22.98 28.08
N LYS A 386 30.33 23.79 28.43
CA LYS A 386 29.03 23.32 28.96
C LYS A 386 28.31 22.44 27.93
N SER A 387 28.22 22.90 26.68
CA SER A 387 27.64 22.18 25.53
C SER A 387 28.35 20.85 25.26
N PHE A 388 29.69 20.84 25.26
CA PHE A 388 30.47 19.60 25.07
C PHE A 388 30.28 18.58 26.20
N LYS A 389 30.25 19.04 27.46
CA LYS A 389 29.94 18.19 28.63
C LYS A 389 28.52 17.61 28.52
N GLN A 390 27.52 18.42 28.16
CA GLN A 390 26.14 17.99 28.00
C GLN A 390 25.97 16.97 26.87
N LYS A 391 26.63 17.17 25.73
CA LYS A 391 26.61 16.23 24.59
C LYS A 391 27.31 14.92 24.93
N LYS A 392 28.44 14.95 25.65
CA LYS A 392 29.11 13.75 26.16
C LYS A 392 28.23 12.96 27.14
N ALA A 393 27.51 13.65 28.03
CA ALA A 393 26.55 13.02 28.96
C ALA A 393 25.34 12.40 28.22
N SER A 394 24.74 13.12 27.26
CA SER A 394 23.65 12.63 26.41
C SER A 394 24.07 11.35 25.66
N SER A 395 25.24 11.37 25.01
CA SER A 395 25.76 10.21 24.28
C SER A 395 26.04 9.00 25.19
N ALA A 396 26.58 9.23 26.39
CA ALA A 396 26.79 8.15 27.36
C ALA A 396 25.47 7.56 27.88
N HIS A 397 24.45 8.40 28.13
CA HIS A 397 23.12 7.96 28.54
C HIS A 397 22.41 7.17 27.44
N LEU A 398 22.45 7.65 26.19
CA LEU A 398 21.92 6.96 25.02
C LEU A 398 22.56 5.58 24.84
N LYS A 399 23.89 5.47 24.97
CA LYS A 399 24.58 4.17 24.93
C LYS A 399 24.13 3.21 26.03
N LYS A 400 23.91 3.71 27.26
CA LYS A 400 23.38 2.89 28.36
C LYS A 400 21.96 2.38 28.07
N LEU A 401 21.08 3.25 27.56
CA LEU A 401 19.71 2.86 27.19
C LEU A 401 19.70 1.84 26.04
N GLN A 402 20.53 2.04 25.02
CA GLN A 402 20.71 1.07 23.93
C GLN A 402 21.23 -0.28 24.43
N GLN A 403 22.18 -0.29 25.37
CA GLN A 403 22.68 -1.52 25.97
C GLN A 403 21.61 -2.25 26.79
N GLU A 404 20.79 -1.53 27.57
CA GLU A 404 19.66 -2.15 28.29
C GLU A 404 18.60 -2.69 27.31
N LEU A 405 18.21 -1.91 26.29
CA LEU A 405 17.24 -2.35 25.30
C LEU A 405 17.74 -3.57 24.51
N ASN A 406 18.99 -3.57 24.06
CA ASN A 406 19.59 -4.73 23.40
C ASN A 406 19.61 -5.97 24.30
N GLY A 407 19.79 -5.80 25.62
CA GLY A 407 19.70 -6.88 26.61
C GLY A 407 18.28 -7.41 26.86
N LEU A 408 17.24 -6.67 26.45
CA LEU A 408 15.86 -7.17 26.40
C LEU A 408 15.51 -7.74 25.02
N LEU A 409 15.93 -7.09 23.94
CA LEU A 409 15.69 -7.55 22.56
C LEU A 409 16.44 -8.85 22.25
N SER A 410 17.56 -9.13 22.91
CA SER A 410 18.24 -10.42 22.88
C SER A 410 17.49 -11.54 23.60
N ARG A 411 16.27 -11.30 24.09
CA ARG A 411 15.38 -12.31 24.66
C ARG A 411 14.09 -12.35 23.85
N PRO A 412 13.49 -13.53 23.61
CA PRO A 412 12.13 -13.59 23.09
C PRO A 412 11.17 -13.01 24.13
N LEU A 413 10.08 -12.39 23.68
CA LEU A 413 8.99 -11.98 24.57
C LEU A 413 8.41 -13.22 25.27
N ARG A 414 8.17 -13.15 26.58
CA ARG A 414 7.58 -14.27 27.36
C ARG A 414 6.36 -13.82 28.18
N PRO A 415 5.35 -14.69 28.34
CA PRO A 415 4.21 -14.38 29.21
C PRO A 415 4.64 -14.43 30.67
N LYS A 416 4.16 -13.51 31.52
CA LYS A 416 4.48 -13.49 32.98
C LYS A 416 4.23 -14.82 33.71
N THR A 417 3.37 -15.68 33.19
CA THR A 417 2.99 -17.00 33.72
C THR A 417 3.88 -18.15 33.23
N PHE A 418 4.93 -17.89 32.43
CA PHE A 418 5.83 -18.92 31.92
C PHE A 418 6.59 -19.62 33.07
N SER A 419 6.21 -20.86 33.38
CA SER A 419 6.83 -21.63 34.46
C SER A 419 8.06 -22.40 33.97
N HIS A 420 9.20 -22.15 34.59
CA HIS A 420 10.46 -22.85 34.31
C HIS A 420 10.47 -24.34 34.72
N GLN A 421 9.40 -24.86 35.34
CA GLN A 421 9.33 -26.25 35.83
C GLN A 421 8.74 -27.25 34.81
N TYR A 422 8.05 -26.80 33.76
CA TYR A 422 7.42 -27.69 32.77
C TYR A 422 7.61 -27.16 31.34
N PRO A 423 8.43 -27.80 30.48
CA PRO A 423 8.61 -27.41 29.09
C PRO A 423 7.45 -27.91 28.20
N THR A 424 6.22 -27.56 28.56
CA THR A 424 5.03 -27.84 27.72
C THR A 424 4.99 -26.90 26.52
N ALA A 425 4.83 -27.46 25.31
CA ALA A 425 4.98 -26.76 24.04
C ALA A 425 3.86 -25.74 23.74
N VAL A 426 4.01 -24.50 24.22
CA VAL A 426 3.13 -23.37 23.93
C VAL A 426 3.96 -22.14 23.57
N GLY A 427 3.79 -21.59 22.36
CA GLY A 427 4.31 -20.28 21.97
C GLY A 427 5.75 -20.22 21.45
N VAL A 428 6.11 -21.07 20.47
CA VAL A 428 7.40 -20.96 19.74
C VAL A 428 7.15 -20.85 18.23
N THR A 429 7.10 -19.61 17.73
CA THR A 429 7.19 -19.28 16.29
C THR A 429 8.57 -19.68 15.74
N HIS A 430 8.72 -20.00 14.45
CA HIS A 430 10.01 -20.41 13.88
C HIS A 430 11.15 -19.38 14.05
N LEU A 431 10.85 -18.07 14.06
CA LEU A 431 11.83 -17.03 14.40
C LEU A 431 12.32 -17.13 15.86
N ILE A 432 11.42 -17.55 16.76
CA ILE A 432 11.68 -17.76 18.19
C ILE A 432 12.43 -19.09 18.40
N GLN A 433 12.16 -20.14 17.60
CA GLN A 433 12.89 -21.41 17.61
C GLN A 433 14.40 -21.18 17.44
N ASN A 434 14.80 -20.47 16.38
CA ASN A 434 16.21 -20.18 16.08
C ASN A 434 16.86 -19.32 17.19
N GLN A 435 16.12 -18.40 17.81
CA GLN A 435 16.63 -17.60 18.93
C GLN A 435 16.73 -18.42 20.23
N PHE A 436 15.83 -19.36 20.50
CA PHE A 436 15.88 -20.22 21.68
C PHE A 436 17.12 -21.13 21.68
N GLU A 437 17.59 -21.60 20.51
CA GLU A 437 18.81 -22.41 20.41
C GLU A 437 20.09 -21.63 20.79
N GLU A 438 20.15 -20.32 20.50
CA GLU A 438 21.24 -19.47 20.97
C GLU A 438 21.10 -19.13 22.47
N LEU A 439 19.87 -18.90 22.93
CA LEU A 439 19.57 -18.30 24.24
C LEU A 439 19.34 -19.31 25.38
N ALA A 440 19.16 -20.59 25.08
CA ALA A 440 19.10 -21.67 26.09
C ALA A 440 20.37 -21.79 26.95
N LYS A 441 21.43 -21.04 26.64
CA LYS A 441 22.71 -21.00 27.36
C LYS A 441 22.70 -20.15 28.65
N HIS A 442 21.68 -19.29 28.89
CA HIS A 442 21.60 -18.48 30.11
C HIS A 442 20.17 -18.25 30.65
N ASN A 443 19.98 -18.54 31.93
CA ASN A 443 18.71 -18.54 32.67
C ASN A 443 18.03 -17.16 32.88
N GLY A 444 16.68 -17.13 32.84
CA GLY A 444 15.76 -16.42 33.76
C GLY A 444 15.60 -14.87 33.72
N ASP A 445 14.64 -14.22 34.39
CA ASP A 445 13.36 -14.58 35.09
C ASP A 445 12.65 -13.23 35.46
N GLY A 446 11.38 -13.07 35.85
CA GLY A 446 10.19 -13.95 35.96
C GLY A 446 9.01 -13.21 36.66
N ASN A 447 7.73 -13.43 36.27
CA ASN A 447 6.50 -12.85 36.88
C ASN A 447 6.45 -11.28 36.94
N LEU A 448 5.57 -10.50 37.63
CA LEU A 448 4.36 -10.70 38.47
C LEU A 448 3.37 -9.49 38.28
N VAL A 449 2.04 -9.70 38.13
CA VAL A 449 0.89 -8.73 38.32
C VAL A 449 0.85 -7.37 37.52
N SER A 450 -0.27 -6.64 37.59
CA SER A 450 -0.60 -5.33 36.93
C SER A 450 -1.81 -4.59 37.58
N GLY A 451 -2.11 -3.32 37.23
CA GLY A 451 -3.29 -2.52 37.67
C GLY A 451 -3.68 -1.39 36.67
N GLU A 452 -4.93 -0.89 36.67
CA GLU A 452 -5.59 -0.30 35.47
C GLU A 452 -6.05 1.18 35.49
N ASN A 453 -6.27 1.77 34.28
CA ASN A 453 -7.47 2.59 33.99
C ASN A 453 -7.83 2.77 32.47
N LYS A 454 -8.99 3.40 32.19
CA LYS A 454 -9.84 3.42 30.94
C LYS A 454 -9.17 3.71 29.56
N ARG A 455 -9.81 3.30 28.44
CA ARG A 455 -9.26 3.07 27.05
C ARG A 455 -9.98 3.84 25.89
N GLN A 456 -9.45 3.73 24.65
CA GLN A 456 -10.07 4.06 23.33
C GLN A 456 -9.99 2.84 22.34
N LYS A 457 -10.03 2.96 20.99
CA LYS A 457 -10.17 1.81 20.03
C LYS A 457 -9.21 1.81 18.79
N MET A 458 -9.00 0.62 18.20
CA MET A 458 -8.20 0.27 17.00
C MET A 458 -8.75 -1.00 16.29
N LEU A 459 -8.34 -1.27 15.03
CA LEU A 459 -8.76 -2.43 14.24
C LEU A 459 -7.56 -3.25 13.70
N VAL A 460 -7.71 -4.58 13.66
CA VAL A 460 -6.73 -5.58 13.20
C VAL A 460 -7.45 -6.61 12.34
N ILE A 461 -7.13 -6.67 11.05
CA ILE A 461 -7.70 -7.65 10.11
C ILE A 461 -6.61 -8.69 9.82
N GLY A 462 -6.94 -9.97 9.94
CA GLY A 462 -6.00 -11.07 9.76
C GLY A 462 -6.62 -12.24 9.05
N GLN A 463 -5.77 -13.08 8.45
CA GLN A 463 -6.16 -14.42 8.04
C GLN A 463 -5.70 -15.45 9.07
N ASP A 464 -6.65 -16.29 9.47
CA ASP A 464 -6.51 -17.45 10.35
C ASP A 464 -6.05 -17.13 11.79
N CYS A 465 -6.94 -16.52 12.58
CA CYS A 465 -6.86 -16.44 14.05
C CYS A 465 -7.23 -17.79 14.69
N VAL A 466 -6.50 -18.85 14.33
CA VAL A 466 -6.67 -20.19 14.92
C VAL A 466 -6.37 -20.13 16.42
N GLU A 467 -7.35 -20.45 17.27
CA GLU A 467 -7.08 -20.67 18.70
C GLU A 467 -6.00 -21.74 18.85
N PRO A 468 -4.89 -21.50 19.58
CA PRO A 468 -3.86 -22.51 19.82
C PRO A 468 -4.40 -23.82 20.42
N LEU A 469 -5.51 -23.72 21.17
CA LEU A 469 -6.22 -24.86 21.75
C LEU A 469 -7.07 -25.65 20.74
N GLN A 470 -7.52 -25.02 19.65
CA GLN A 470 -8.38 -25.68 18.65
C GLN A 470 -7.56 -26.50 17.65
N ALA A 471 -6.34 -26.08 17.33
CA ALA A 471 -5.36 -26.90 16.59
C ALA A 471 -4.97 -28.19 17.33
N LEU A 472 -4.90 -28.14 18.67
CA LEU A 472 -4.65 -29.33 19.50
C LEU A 472 -5.85 -30.30 19.55
N ARG A 473 -7.08 -29.81 19.39
CA ARG A 473 -8.30 -30.66 19.41
C ARG A 473 -8.56 -31.40 18.10
N SER A 474 -8.01 -30.95 16.98
CA SER A 474 -8.05 -31.67 15.70
C SER A 474 -6.91 -32.69 15.54
N ALA A 475 -5.86 -32.61 16.36
CA ALA A 475 -4.65 -33.42 16.28
C ALA A 475 -4.78 -34.86 16.85
N GLY A 476 -5.79 -35.60 16.40
CA GLY A 476 -5.87 -37.06 16.56
C GLY A 476 -6.28 -37.61 17.93
N ARG A 477 -6.86 -38.82 17.95
CA ARG A 477 -7.05 -39.60 19.18
C ARG A 477 -5.74 -40.30 19.53
N GLU A 478 -5.26 -40.11 20.76
CA GLU A 478 -4.24 -40.98 21.34
C GLU A 478 -4.76 -42.42 21.42
N VAL A 479 -3.98 -43.37 20.88
CA VAL A 479 -4.19 -44.80 21.12
C VAL A 479 -3.25 -45.21 22.24
N LEU A 480 -3.79 -45.44 23.44
CA LEU A 480 -3.01 -46.06 24.51
C LEU A 480 -2.62 -47.49 24.11
N MET A 481 -1.32 -47.71 23.98
CA MET A 481 -0.71 -49.04 23.95
C MET A 481 -0.07 -49.28 25.31
N ASP A 482 -0.63 -50.21 26.10
CA ASP A 482 -0.12 -50.52 27.45
C ASP A 482 1.20 -51.32 27.37
N GLY A 483 2.18 -50.94 28.19
CA GLY A 483 3.59 -51.33 28.05
C GLY A 483 3.94 -52.77 28.46
N LYS A 484 2.97 -53.69 28.50
CA LYS A 484 3.15 -55.05 29.04
C LYS A 484 3.38 -56.15 28.01
N GLU A 485 2.89 -56.03 26.77
CA GLU A 485 3.02 -57.11 25.77
C GLU A 485 4.47 -57.30 25.23
N MET A 486 5.37 -56.33 25.44
CA MET A 486 6.73 -56.41 24.88
C MET A 486 7.68 -57.35 25.63
N ALA A 487 7.28 -57.91 26.78
CA ALA A 487 8.15 -58.72 27.63
C ALA A 487 8.25 -60.21 27.24
N GLU A 488 7.18 -60.82 26.70
CA GLU A 488 7.13 -62.29 26.55
C GLU A 488 7.70 -62.80 25.21
N LYS A 489 7.77 -61.98 24.16
CA LYS A 489 8.27 -62.38 22.82
C LYS A 489 9.80 -62.43 22.69
N ARG A 490 10.52 -62.70 23.79
CA ARG A 490 11.99 -62.92 23.82
C ARG A 490 12.41 -64.22 24.53
N ARG A 491 11.49 -65.17 24.73
CA ARG A 491 11.80 -66.53 25.22
C ARG A 491 11.01 -67.63 24.50
N ASN A 492 11.49 -68.00 23.32
CA ASN A 492 11.76 -69.39 22.92
C ASN A 492 12.55 -69.38 21.59
N PRO A 493 13.30 -70.46 21.27
CA PRO A 493 14.36 -70.44 20.26
C PRO A 493 13.86 -70.47 18.81
#